data_AF-A0A6J4M8Z1-F1
#
_entry.id   AF-A0A6J4M8Z1-F1
#
_cell.length_a   1.000
_cell.length_b   1.000
_cell.length_c   1.000
_cell.angle_alpha   90.00
_cell.angle_beta   90.00
_cell.angle_gamma   90.00
#
_symmetry.space_group_name_H-M   'P 1'
#
loop_
_entity.id
_entity.type
_entity.pdbx_description
1 polymer ?
#
loop_
_entity_poly.entity_id
_entity_poly.type
_entity_poly.pdbx_seq_one_letter_code
_entity_poly.pdbx_strand_id
1 'polypeptide(L)'
;MPISVVAADRFSPYSSGARRAAPVSTQQLVERALGDRYQIVRLLGWGAAGIVYLARERALHRTVVLKVLRPELSGDARARERFRREARTTAQLTHPGIVPVHAFGEVEPAEGAARKQPLLYMVMAYVGGGTLADRLAAADPLPPAELRRLLIELAAALEYAHREGVVHRDVKPENVLLAVDGAGAAPRPVL
;
A
#
# COMPACT_ATOMS: atom_id res chain seq x y z
N MET A 1 -0.09 -15.77 10.73
CA MET A 1 0.37 -14.43 11.19
C MET A 1 -0.25 -13.33 10.31
N PRO A 2 -0.46 -12.08 10.78
CA PRO A 2 -1.19 -11.08 9.99
C PRO A 2 -0.35 -10.31 8.95
N ILE A 3 -0.95 -9.98 7.79
CA ILE A 3 -0.44 -9.00 6.83
C ILE A 3 -1.53 -7.98 6.52
N SER A 4 -1.20 -6.69 6.60
CA SER A 4 -2.08 -5.62 6.12
C SER A 4 -1.57 -5.13 4.78
N VAL A 5 -2.14 -5.59 3.67
CA VAL A 5 -1.89 -4.95 2.38
C VAL A 5 -2.77 -3.70 2.36
N VAL A 6 -2.12 -2.55 2.21
CA VAL A 6 -2.73 -1.22 2.28
C VAL A 6 -3.22 -0.80 3.68
N ALA A 7 -2.87 0.43 4.05
CA ALA A 7 -3.06 0.97 5.38
C ALA A 7 -4.54 1.26 5.65
N ALA A 8 -5.03 0.83 6.81
CA ALA A 8 -6.20 1.46 7.39
C ALA A 8 -6.15 1.40 8.92
N ASP A 9 -5.56 2.44 9.48
CA ASP A 9 -6.39 3.22 10.37
C ASP A 9 -6.85 4.45 9.58
N ARG A 10 -8.09 4.35 9.07
CA ARG A 10 -8.93 5.45 8.57
C ARG A 10 -8.50 6.25 7.34
N PHE A 11 -8.04 5.62 6.25
CA PHE A 11 -8.15 6.25 4.92
C PHE A 11 -7.83 5.28 3.77
N SER A 12 -8.67 5.25 2.73
CA SER A 12 -8.32 4.60 1.45
C SER A 12 -7.33 5.47 0.69
N PRO A 13 -6.19 4.94 0.19
CA PRO A 13 -5.25 5.72 -0.61
C PRO A 13 -5.81 6.26 -1.94
N TYR A 14 -7.02 5.84 -2.32
CA TYR A 14 -7.67 6.16 -3.58
C TYR A 14 -8.97 6.97 -3.41
N SER A 15 -9.48 7.12 -2.19
CA SER A 15 -10.69 7.91 -1.93
C SER A 15 -10.44 9.41 -2.14
N SER A 16 -11.33 10.04 -2.91
CA SER A 16 -11.34 11.48 -3.21
C SER A 16 -11.82 12.35 -2.04
N GLY A 17 -12.35 11.75 -0.97
CA GLY A 17 -12.93 12.44 0.17
C GLY A 17 -11.91 12.81 1.25
N ALA A 18 -11.77 14.10 1.56
CA ALA A 18 -10.97 14.67 2.66
C ALA A 18 -9.44 14.46 2.58
N ARG A 19 -8.79 15.25 1.70
CA ARG A 19 -7.34 15.50 1.73
C ARG A 19 -6.93 16.17 3.04
N ARG A 20 -6.64 15.40 4.09
CA ARG A 20 -5.80 15.90 5.18
C ARG A 20 -4.35 15.85 4.69
N ALA A 21 -3.70 17.02 4.66
CA ALA A 21 -2.28 17.11 4.34
C ALA A 21 -1.50 16.14 5.24
N ALA A 22 -0.61 15.35 4.66
CA ALA A 22 0.42 14.68 5.46
C ALA A 22 1.14 15.75 6.29
N PRO A 23 1.67 15.42 7.48
CA PRO A 23 2.55 16.35 8.18
C PRO A 23 3.65 16.77 7.20
N VAL A 24 3.71 18.06 6.85
CA VAL A 24 4.60 18.61 5.79
C VAL A 24 6.06 18.16 6.00
N SER A 25 6.45 17.95 7.25
CA SER A 25 7.74 17.42 7.67
C SER A 25 8.06 16.02 7.14
N THR A 26 7.07 15.14 6.96
CA THR A 26 7.32 13.74 6.56
C THR A 26 7.56 13.60 5.06
N GLN A 27 6.83 14.33 4.21
CA GLN A 27 7.10 14.29 2.76
C GLN A 27 8.50 14.83 2.46
N GLN A 28 8.88 15.96 3.07
CA GLN A 28 10.23 16.52 2.93
C GLN A 28 11.32 15.56 3.40
N LEU A 29 11.08 14.82 4.49
CA LEU A 29 12.00 13.78 4.96
C LEU A 29 12.15 12.66 3.92
N VAL A 30 11.03 12.20 3.35
CA VAL A 30 11.03 11.15 2.32
C VAL A 30 11.75 11.62 1.07
N GLU A 31 11.49 12.84 0.60
CA GLU A 31 12.16 13.43 -0.57
C GLU A 31 13.66 13.58 -0.35
N ARG A 32 14.10 14.02 0.84
CA ARG A 32 15.53 14.09 1.17
C ARG A 32 16.20 12.72 1.24
N ALA A 33 15.52 11.72 1.81
CA ALA A 33 16.09 10.39 2.03
C ALA A 33 16.05 9.50 0.79
N LEU A 34 15.04 9.67 -0.08
CA LEU A 34 14.73 8.76 -1.17
C LEU A 34 14.64 9.43 -2.54
N GLY A 35 14.73 10.77 -2.62
CA GLY A 35 14.48 11.55 -3.84
C GLY A 35 15.33 11.18 -5.06
N ASP A 36 16.55 10.69 -4.82
CA ASP A 36 17.46 10.22 -5.87
C ASP A 36 16.99 8.92 -6.54
N ARG A 37 16.16 8.14 -5.84
CA ARG A 37 15.62 6.86 -6.33
C ARG A 37 14.16 6.97 -6.71
N TYR A 38 13.39 7.73 -5.95
CA TYR A 38 11.96 7.84 -6.09
C TYR A 38 11.51 9.30 -6.06
N GLN A 39 10.91 9.75 -7.15
CA GLN A 39 10.24 11.05 -7.19
C GLN A 39 8.82 10.89 -6.64
N ILE A 40 8.50 11.59 -5.56
CA ILE A 40 7.13 11.62 -5.02
C ILE A 40 6.22 12.37 -6.01
N VAL A 41 5.14 11.73 -6.42
CA VAL A 41 4.13 12.31 -7.31
C VAL A 41 3.01 12.94 -6.49
N ARG A 42 2.44 12.18 -5.55
CA ARG A 42 1.40 12.66 -4.63
C ARG A 42 1.24 11.74 -3.44
N LEU A 43 0.67 12.28 -2.36
CA LEU A 43 0.12 11.48 -1.28
C LEU A 43 -1.08 10.67 -1.78
N LEU A 44 -1.10 9.38 -1.46
CA LEU A 44 -2.26 8.52 -1.66
C LEU A 44 -3.10 8.47 -0.38
N GLY A 45 -2.47 8.20 0.76
CA GLY A 45 -3.16 8.17 2.04
C GLY A 45 -2.22 8.00 3.23
N TRP A 46 -2.77 8.01 4.44
CA TRP A 46 -2.01 7.74 5.65
C TRP A 46 -2.92 7.13 6.71
N GLY A 47 -2.33 6.35 7.61
CA GLY A 47 -3.02 5.78 8.75
C GLY A 47 -2.12 5.70 9.98
N ALA A 48 -2.48 4.86 10.94
CA ALA A 48 -1.73 4.74 12.19
C ALA A 48 -0.30 4.27 11.95
N ALA A 49 -0.13 3.23 11.12
CA ALA A 49 1.18 2.61 10.92
C ALA A 49 2.06 3.32 9.87
N GLY A 50 1.50 4.02 8.89
CA GLY A 50 2.31 4.50 7.77
C GLY A 50 1.64 5.53 6.87
N ILE A 51 2.45 6.13 6.00
CA ILE A 51 2.05 7.06 4.95
C ILE A 51 2.33 6.41 3.60
N VAL A 52 1.41 6.53 2.66
CA VAL A 52 1.44 5.90 1.36
C VAL A 52 1.50 6.97 0.27
N TYR A 53 2.52 6.92 -0.57
CA TYR A 53 2.74 7.85 -1.67
C TYR A 53 2.69 7.12 -3.01
N LEU A 54 2.20 7.81 -4.03
CA LEU A 54 2.48 7.49 -5.42
C LEU A 54 3.83 8.08 -5.77
N ALA A 55 4.70 7.28 -6.35
CA ALA A 55 6.04 7.72 -6.74
C ALA A 55 6.45 7.17 -8.10
N ARG A 56 7.42 7.83 -8.72
CA ARG A 56 8.12 7.36 -9.91
C ARG A 56 9.49 6.85 -9.49
N GLU A 57 9.73 5.56 -9.68
CA GLU A 57 11.08 4.99 -9.55
C GLU A 57 11.91 5.48 -10.74
N ARG A 58 12.99 6.21 -10.45
CA ARG A 58 13.79 6.90 -11.45
C ARG A 58 14.58 5.93 -12.32
N ALA A 59 15.24 4.94 -11.70
CA ALA A 59 16.12 4.01 -12.39
C ALA A 59 15.39 3.13 -13.41
N LEU A 60 14.14 2.73 -13.12
CA LEU A 60 13.35 1.83 -13.97
C LEU A 60 12.26 2.55 -14.75
N HIS A 61 12.12 3.87 -14.58
CA HIS A 61 11.04 4.65 -15.16
C HIS A 61 9.67 3.95 -14.99
N ARG A 62 9.32 3.56 -13.76
CA ARG A 62 8.02 2.95 -13.47
C ARG A 62 7.33 3.62 -12.31
N THR A 63 6.00 3.55 -12.31
CA THR A 63 5.16 4.07 -11.24
C THR A 63 5.03 3.01 -10.15
N VAL A 64 5.27 3.41 -8.91
CA VAL A 64 5.26 2.54 -7.72
C VAL A 64 4.50 3.18 -6.58
N VAL A 65 4.11 2.36 -5.61
CA VAL A 65 3.59 2.81 -4.33
C VAL A 65 4.69 2.73 -3.29
N LEU A 66 4.92 3.82 -2.57
CA LEU A 66 5.84 3.89 -1.43
C LEU A 66 5.03 3.97 -0.14
N LYS A 67 5.09 2.91 0.67
CA LYS A 67 4.57 2.93 2.04
C LYS A 67 5.73 3.16 2.99
N VAL A 68 5.61 4.18 3.83
CA VAL A 68 6.66 4.67 4.74
C VAL A 68 6.15 4.61 6.17
N LEU A 69 6.95 4.04 7.09
CA LEU A 69 6.63 4.07 8.52
C LEU A 69 6.64 5.53 9.01
N ARG A 70 5.61 5.91 9.75
CA ARG A 70 5.50 7.27 10.28
C ARG A 70 6.70 7.62 11.18
N PRO A 71 7.29 8.82 11.04
CA PRO A 71 8.42 9.23 11.88
C PRO A 71 8.13 9.14 13.38
N GLU A 72 6.89 9.44 13.78
CA GLU A 72 6.43 9.34 15.18
C GLU A 72 6.54 7.91 15.75
N LEU A 73 6.43 6.89 14.89
CA LEU A 73 6.54 5.48 15.28
C LEU A 73 7.96 4.91 15.13
N SER A 74 8.89 5.66 14.53
CA SER A 74 10.26 5.17 14.30
C SER A 74 11.02 4.86 15.60
N GLY A 75 10.67 5.53 16.70
CA GLY A 75 11.15 5.24 18.05
C GLY A 75 10.70 3.89 18.61
N ASP A 76 9.51 3.41 18.21
CA ASP A 76 8.95 2.16 18.70
C ASP A 76 9.55 0.96 17.96
N ALA A 77 10.39 0.20 18.67
CA ALA A 77 10.99 -1.03 18.14
C ALA A 77 9.94 -2.06 17.71
N ARG A 78 8.80 -2.15 18.40
CA ARG A 78 7.71 -3.06 18.01
C ARG A 78 7.03 -2.60 16.73
N ALA A 79 6.83 -1.30 16.54
CA ALA A 79 6.28 -0.77 15.28
C ALA A 79 7.22 -1.05 14.10
N ARG A 80 8.52 -0.81 14.26
CA ARG A 80 9.53 -1.15 13.24
C ARG A 80 9.53 -2.62 12.90
N GLU A 81 9.49 -3.50 13.90
CA GLU A 81 9.46 -4.95 13.67
C GLU A 81 8.18 -5.41 12.98
N ARG A 82 7.01 -4.88 13.38
CA ARG A 82 5.75 -5.15 12.67
C ARG A 82 5.84 -4.74 11.20
N PHE A 83 6.42 -3.57 10.91
CA PHE A 83 6.56 -3.06 9.55
C PHE A 83 7.51 -3.93 8.70
N ARG A 84 8.67 -4.34 9.23
CA ARG A 84 9.58 -5.29 8.57
C ARG A 84 8.91 -6.62 8.28
N ARG A 85 8.18 -7.13 9.28
CA ARG A 85 7.52 -8.42 9.21
C ARG A 85 6.39 -8.41 8.20
N GLU A 86 5.62 -7.33 8.13
CA GLU A 86 4.62 -7.12 7.07
C GLU A 86 5.29 -7.20 5.70
N ALA A 87 6.33 -6.41 5.46
CA ALA A 87 7.03 -6.41 4.17
C ALA A 87 7.59 -7.78 3.77
N ARG A 88 8.25 -8.47 4.70
CA ARG A 88 8.80 -9.82 4.45
C ARG A 88 7.73 -10.83 4.12
N THR A 89 6.64 -10.82 4.88
CA THR A 89 5.57 -11.80 4.69
C THR A 89 4.86 -11.55 3.36
N THR A 90 4.62 -10.29 2.98
CA THR A 90 3.96 -9.98 1.70
C THR A 90 4.88 -10.26 0.51
N ALA A 91 6.19 -10.01 0.64
CA ALA A 91 7.16 -10.28 -0.42
C ALA A 91 7.32 -11.76 -0.76
N GLN A 92 6.89 -12.67 0.12
CA GLN A 92 6.88 -14.12 -0.14
C GLN A 92 5.66 -14.56 -0.94
N LEU A 93 4.61 -13.73 -1.02
CA LEU A 93 3.37 -14.05 -1.71
C LEU A 93 3.49 -13.72 -3.19
N THR A 94 3.24 -14.72 -4.04
CA THR A 94 3.19 -14.56 -5.50
C THR A 94 1.84 -15.05 -6.01
N HIS A 95 0.88 -14.14 -6.11
CA HIS A 95 -0.46 -14.44 -6.60
C HIS A 95 -1.01 -13.22 -7.36
N PRO A 96 -1.73 -13.42 -8.49
CA PRO A 96 -2.29 -12.32 -9.27
C PRO A 96 -3.18 -11.37 -8.44
N GLY A 97 -3.95 -11.90 -7.50
CA GLY A 97 -4.83 -11.14 -6.60
C GLY A 97 -4.16 -10.54 -5.35
N ILE A 98 -2.83 -10.49 -5.28
CA ILE A 98 -2.08 -9.89 -4.16
C ILE A 98 -1.07 -8.88 -4.72
N VAL A 99 -1.02 -7.67 -4.16
CA VAL A 99 -0.10 -6.62 -4.61
C VAL A 99 1.35 -7.06 -4.36
N PRO A 100 2.18 -7.14 -5.41
CA PRO A 100 3.59 -7.48 -5.24
C PRO A 100 4.35 -6.41 -4.45
N VAL A 101 5.17 -6.86 -3.48
CA VAL A 101 6.20 -6.03 -2.85
C VAL A 101 7.48 -6.17 -3.66
N HIS A 102 7.96 -5.06 -4.22
CA HIS A 102 9.18 -5.02 -5.01
C HIS A 102 10.44 -4.90 -4.15
N ALA A 103 10.37 -4.13 -3.07
CA ALA A 103 11.52 -3.90 -2.21
C ALA A 103 11.11 -3.46 -0.80
N PHE A 104 12.01 -3.66 0.14
CA PHE A 104 11.98 -3.08 1.47
C PHE A 104 13.32 -2.36 1.70
N GLY A 105 13.30 -1.24 2.41
CA GLY A 105 14.54 -0.54 2.73
C GLY A 105 14.47 0.27 4.01
N GLU A 106 15.67 0.57 4.50
CA GLU A 106 15.91 1.39 5.68
C GLU A 106 16.92 2.47 5.29
N VAL A 107 16.63 3.72 5.65
CA VAL A 107 17.57 4.84 5.47
C VAL A 107 17.92 5.41 6.83
N GLU A 108 19.18 5.29 7.22
CA GLU A 108 19.68 5.88 8.45
C GLU A 108 19.55 7.41 8.40
N PRO A 109 19.30 8.07 9.54
CA PRO A 109 19.35 9.52 9.59
C PRO A 109 20.70 10.05 9.14
N ALA A 110 20.70 11.20 8.47
CA ALA A 110 21.92 11.96 8.25
C ALA A 110 22.54 12.36 9.59
N GLU A 111 23.87 12.50 9.60
CA GLU A 111 24.59 12.98 10.78
C GLU A 111 24.06 14.36 11.22
N GLY A 112 23.83 14.53 12.52
CA GLY A 112 23.23 15.76 13.08
C GLY A 112 21.72 15.91 12.86
N ALA A 113 21.03 14.95 12.24
CA ALA A 113 19.58 14.99 12.13
C ALA A 113 18.91 14.89 13.51
N ALA A 114 17.82 15.64 13.70
CA ALA A 114 17.01 15.58 14.92
C ALA A 114 16.44 14.19 15.20
N ARG A 115 16.26 13.38 14.15
CA ARG A 115 15.78 11.99 14.24
C ARG A 115 16.97 11.05 14.39
N LYS A 116 16.86 10.09 15.32
CA LYS A 116 17.91 9.10 15.60
C LYS A 116 17.68 7.70 15.03
N GLN A 117 16.45 7.41 14.60
CA GLN A 117 16.04 6.07 14.13
C GLN A 117 15.96 6.03 12.60
N PRO A 118 16.08 4.87 11.93
CA PRO A 118 16.02 4.75 10.47
C PRO A 118 14.62 4.97 9.88
N LEU A 119 14.56 5.39 8.61
CA LEU A 119 13.34 5.60 7.84
C LEU A 119 13.04 4.29 7.14
N LEU A 120 11.99 3.61 7.59
CA LEU A 120 11.59 2.33 7.00
C LEU A 120 10.58 2.61 5.90
N TYR A 121 10.79 1.98 4.74
CA TYR A 121 9.88 2.08 3.60
C TYR A 121 9.79 0.74 2.87
N MET A 122 8.69 0.54 2.17
CA MET A 122 8.49 -0.56 1.25
C MET A 122 7.93 -0.04 -0.07
N VAL A 123 8.37 -0.68 -1.16
CA VAL A 123 8.01 -0.35 -2.53
C VAL A 123 7.10 -1.45 -3.03
N MET A 124 5.92 -1.07 -3.51
CA MET A 124 4.88 -1.99 -3.95
C MET A 124 4.46 -1.65 -5.38
N ALA A 125 3.92 -2.63 -6.08
CA ALA A 125 3.34 -2.39 -7.40
C ALA A 125 2.19 -1.37 -7.30
N TYR A 126 2.08 -0.51 -8.31
CA TYR A 126 0.94 0.41 -8.41
C TYR A 126 -0.23 -0.26 -9.14
N VAL A 127 -1.43 -0.13 -8.58
CA VAL A 127 -2.69 -0.63 -9.16
C VAL A 127 -3.60 0.56 -9.45
N GLY A 128 -3.87 0.80 -10.73
CA GLY A 128 -4.42 2.08 -11.21
C GLY A 128 -5.94 2.24 -11.20
N GLY A 129 -6.73 1.18 -10.99
CA GLY A 129 -8.20 1.23 -11.14
C GLY A 129 -8.99 1.69 -9.91
N GLY A 130 -8.31 2.22 -8.88
CA GLY A 130 -8.93 2.64 -7.63
C GLY A 130 -9.30 1.46 -6.72
N THR A 131 -10.15 1.72 -5.73
CA THR A 131 -10.61 0.70 -4.77
C THR A 131 -12.04 0.22 -5.06
N LEU A 132 -12.39 -0.94 -4.53
CA LEU A 132 -13.78 -1.41 -4.51
C LEU A 132 -14.67 -0.42 -3.76
N ALA A 133 -14.18 0.25 -2.71
CA ALA A 133 -14.91 1.32 -2.05
C ALA A 133 -15.27 2.46 -3.01
N ASP A 134 -14.32 2.91 -3.85
CA ASP A 134 -14.57 3.95 -4.85
C ASP A 134 -15.62 3.49 -5.87
N ARG A 135 -15.56 2.23 -6.33
CA ARG A 135 -16.54 1.62 -7.25
C ARG A 135 -17.94 1.51 -6.65
N LEU A 136 -18.03 1.23 -5.35
CA LEU A 136 -19.30 1.12 -4.63
C LEU A 136 -19.91 2.50 -4.33
N ALA A 137 -19.08 3.54 -4.17
CA ALA A 137 -19.53 4.90 -3.92
C ALA A 137 -19.98 5.64 -5.19
N ALA A 138 -19.35 5.35 -6.34
CA ALA A 138 -19.54 6.12 -7.58
C ALA A 138 -20.63 5.60 -8.51
N ALA A 139 -21.17 4.40 -8.29
CA ALA A 139 -22.00 3.72 -9.28
C ALA A 139 -23.16 2.94 -8.65
N ASP A 140 -24.09 2.53 -9.51
CA ASP A 140 -25.19 1.63 -9.16
C ASP A 140 -24.67 0.32 -8.54
N PRO A 141 -25.53 -0.37 -7.76
CA PRO A 141 -25.20 -1.67 -7.18
C PRO A 141 -24.55 -2.60 -8.20
N LEU A 142 -23.48 -3.29 -7.79
CA LEU A 142 -22.78 -4.24 -8.65
C LEU A 142 -23.78 -5.28 -9.18
N PRO A 143 -23.85 -5.51 -10.51
CA PRO A 143 -24.63 -6.60 -11.06
C PRO A 143 -24.27 -7.92 -10.38
N PRO A 144 -25.22 -8.82 -10.07
CA PRO A 144 -24.94 -10.05 -9.34
C PRO A 144 -23.83 -10.92 -9.95
N ALA A 145 -23.71 -10.92 -11.28
CA ALA A 145 -22.64 -11.62 -11.98
C ALA A 145 -21.24 -11.01 -11.71
N GLU A 146 -21.14 -9.68 -11.69
CA GLU A 146 -19.89 -8.98 -11.38
C GLU A 146 -19.48 -9.19 -9.92
N LEU A 147 -20.44 -9.04 -8.99
CA LEU A 147 -20.22 -9.28 -7.57
C LEU A 147 -19.72 -10.71 -7.31
N ARG A 148 -20.39 -11.71 -7.89
CA ARG A 148 -19.99 -13.11 -7.75
C ARG A 148 -18.56 -13.34 -8.24
N ARG A 149 -18.19 -12.77 -9.39
CA ARG A 149 -16.84 -12.88 -9.95
C ARG A 149 -15.79 -12.28 -9.01
N LEU A 150 -16.02 -11.05 -8.53
CA LEU A 150 -15.11 -10.36 -7.61
C LEU A 150 -14.90 -11.16 -6.32
N LEU A 151 -15.97 -11.73 -5.75
CA LEU A 151 -15.88 -12.54 -4.54
C LEU A 151 -15.10 -13.84 -4.75
N ILE A 152 -15.26 -14.51 -5.89
CA ILE A 152 -14.50 -15.72 -6.23
C ILE A 152 -13.00 -15.39 -6.35
N GLU A 153 -12.66 -14.33 -7.07
CA GLU A 153 -11.25 -13.91 -7.26
C GLU A 153 -10.60 -13.47 -5.94
N LEU A 154 -11.33 -12.75 -5.09
CA LEU A 154 -10.88 -12.39 -3.73
C LEU A 154 -10.70 -13.63 -2.84
N ALA A 155 -11.65 -14.57 -2.88
CA ALA A 155 -11.56 -15.80 -2.12
C ALA A 155 -10.34 -16.63 -2.52
N ALA A 156 -10.03 -16.71 -3.81
CA ALA A 156 -8.82 -17.39 -4.31
C ALA A 156 -7.53 -16.72 -3.80
N ALA A 157 -7.47 -15.38 -3.79
CA ALA A 157 -6.33 -14.66 -3.24
C ALA A 157 -6.15 -14.88 -1.72
N LEU A 158 -7.25 -14.89 -0.96
CA LEU A 158 -7.23 -15.17 0.47
C LEU A 158 -6.88 -16.62 0.76
N GLU A 159 -7.42 -17.57 -0.01
CA GLU A 159 -7.07 -18.99 0.11
C GLU A 159 -5.56 -19.19 -0.10
N TYR A 160 -5.00 -18.60 -1.16
CA TYR A 160 -3.56 -18.62 -1.39
C TYR A 160 -2.78 -18.08 -0.19
N ALA A 161 -3.14 -16.89 0.32
CA ALA A 161 -2.49 -16.31 1.49
C ALA A 161 -2.60 -17.23 2.72
N HIS A 162 -3.77 -17.83 2.96
CA HIS A 162 -3.97 -18.75 4.09
C HIS A 162 -3.12 -20.00 3.99
N ARG A 163 -2.93 -20.57 2.78
CA ARG A 163 -2.02 -21.70 2.54
C ARG A 163 -0.57 -21.36 2.86
N GLU A 164 -0.17 -20.11 2.64
CA GLU A 164 1.14 -19.56 3.02
C GLU A 164 1.20 -19.12 4.52
N GLY A 165 0.19 -19.46 5.33
CA GLY A 165 0.16 -19.14 6.77
C GLY A 165 -0.12 -17.66 7.09
N VAL A 166 -0.60 -16.92 6.10
CA VAL A 166 -0.89 -15.49 6.17
C VAL A 166 -2.39 -15.25 6.36
N VAL A 167 -2.75 -14.38 7.29
CA VAL A 167 -4.13 -13.92 7.46
C VAL A 167 -4.19 -12.42 7.21
N HIS A 168 -5.06 -11.93 6.32
CA HIS A 168 -5.08 -10.49 6.00
C HIS A 168 -5.57 -9.61 7.18
N ARG A 169 -6.58 -10.08 7.93
CA ARG A 169 -7.21 -9.40 9.09
C ARG A 169 -7.84 -8.02 8.87
N ASP A 170 -7.81 -7.48 7.66
CA ASP A 170 -8.38 -6.16 7.34
C ASP A 170 -9.00 -6.15 5.94
N VAL A 171 -9.76 -7.20 5.63
CA VAL A 171 -10.47 -7.30 4.35
C VAL A 171 -11.68 -6.36 4.41
N LYS A 172 -11.64 -5.32 3.59
CA LYS A 172 -12.72 -4.34 3.41
C LYS A 172 -12.60 -3.67 2.03
N PRO A 173 -13.65 -3.04 1.50
CA PRO A 173 -13.63 -2.47 0.15
C PRO A 173 -12.50 -1.46 -0.11
N GLU A 174 -12.03 -0.76 0.91
CA GLU A 174 -10.92 0.21 0.83
C GLU A 174 -9.55 -0.45 0.60
N ASN A 175 -9.40 -1.72 0.99
CA ASN A 175 -8.18 -2.51 0.82
C ASN A 175 -8.29 -3.50 -0.35
N VAL A 176 -9.37 -3.42 -1.14
CA VAL A 176 -9.50 -4.18 -2.39
C VAL A 176 -9.24 -3.22 -3.53
N LEU A 177 -8.07 -3.31 -4.15
CA LEU A 177 -7.72 -2.55 -5.33
C LEU A 177 -8.31 -3.20 -6.59
N LEU A 178 -8.60 -2.39 -7.59
CA LEU A 178 -9.10 -2.87 -8.88
C LEU A 178 -8.00 -2.72 -9.93
N ALA A 179 -7.42 -3.85 -10.36
CA ALA A 179 -6.49 -3.89 -11.48
C ALA A 179 -7.26 -3.86 -12.80
N VAL A 180 -6.82 -3.04 -13.74
CA VAL A 180 -7.39 -2.91 -15.07
C VAL A 180 -6.36 -3.46 -16.06
N ASP A 181 -6.58 -4.68 -16.53
CA ASP A 181 -5.61 -5.42 -17.36
C ASP A 181 -5.67 -5.03 -18.86
N GLY A 182 -6.45 -4.00 -19.22
CA GLY A 182 -6.57 -3.49 -20.58
C GLY A 182 -7.90 -2.78 -20.85
N ALA A 183 -8.02 -2.11 -22.00
CA ALA A 183 -9.26 -1.44 -22.40
C ALA A 183 -10.39 -2.48 -22.60
N GLY A 184 -11.48 -2.33 -21.85
CA GLY A 184 -12.65 -3.21 -21.92
C GLY A 184 -12.56 -4.50 -21.08
N ALA A 185 -11.43 -4.79 -20.44
CA ALA A 185 -11.33 -5.91 -19.50
C ALA A 185 -12.07 -5.58 -18.20
N ALA A 186 -12.77 -6.58 -17.64
CA ALA A 186 -13.39 -6.43 -16.33
C ALA A 186 -12.30 -6.26 -15.26
N PRO A 187 -12.49 -5.34 -14.29
CA PRO A 187 -11.46 -5.09 -13.28
C PRO A 187 -11.26 -6.30 -12.37
N ARG A 188 -10.01 -6.63 -12.07
CA ARG A 188 -9.63 -7.75 -11.20
C ARG A 188 -9.34 -7.25 -9.79
N PRO A 189 -9.89 -7.87 -8.73
CA PRO A 189 -9.62 -7.44 -7.37
C PRO A 189 -8.23 -7.90 -6.94
N VAL A 190 -7.52 -7.01 -6.26
CA VAL A 190 -6.17 -7.24 -5.73
C VAL A 190 -6.14 -6.75 -4.29
N LEU A 191 -5.65 -7.61 -3.39
CA LEU A 191 -5.38 -7.28 -1.99
C LEU A 191 -4.01 -6.64 -1.85
#